data_AF-A0A2S5ZV15-F1
#
_entry.id   AF-A0A2S5ZV15-F1
#
_cell.length_a   1.000
_cell.length_b   1.000
_cell.length_c   1.000
_cell.angle_alpha   90.00
_cell.angle_beta   90.00
_cell.angle_gamma   90.00
#
_symmetry.space_group_name_H-M   'P 1'
#
loop_
_entity.id
_entity.type
_entity.pdbx_description
1 polymer ?
#
loop_
_entity_poly.entity_id
_entity_poly.type
_entity_poly.pdbx_seq_one_letter_code
_entity_poly.pdbx_strand_id
1 'polypeptide(L)'
;MASGGHVKVDVVSLQRMATNLKGSAGVLDNKTTELTSHTFGGPQAGRDYTADGVKINHSLGHLTAWLKNWQTAIAKMGETMSTSADTYSTVDDSNVEKFNATGVNLNPTTPAAARV
;
A
#
# COMPACT_ATOMS: atom_id res chain seq x y z
N MET A 1 15.83 -32.94 -12.16
CA MET A 1 14.78 -32.09 -12.75
C MET A 1 14.06 -31.44 -11.58
N ALA A 2 14.41 -30.20 -11.23
CA ALA A 2 13.77 -29.51 -10.12
C ALA A 2 12.34 -29.15 -10.53
N SER A 3 11.34 -29.70 -9.83
CA SER A 3 9.96 -29.23 -9.96
C SER A 3 9.94 -27.74 -9.65
N GLY A 4 9.64 -26.91 -10.65
CA GLY A 4 9.48 -25.48 -10.45
C GLY A 4 8.39 -25.26 -9.41
N GLY A 5 8.79 -24.85 -8.20
CA GLY A 5 7.85 -24.56 -7.13
C GLY A 5 6.92 -23.44 -7.59
N HIS A 6 5.63 -23.72 -7.64
CA HIS A 6 4.62 -22.72 -7.96
C HIS A 6 4.58 -21.70 -6.81
N VAL A 7 5.08 -20.48 -7.05
CA VAL A 7 4.92 -19.36 -6.12
C VAL A 7 3.51 -18.81 -6.30
N LYS A 8 2.63 -19.08 -5.32
CA LYS A 8 1.30 -18.45 -5.28
C LYS A 8 1.39 -17.12 -4.55
N VAL A 9 0.88 -16.05 -5.17
CA VAL A 9 0.76 -14.75 -4.51
C VAL A 9 -0.42 -14.80 -3.54
N ASP A 10 -0.19 -14.43 -2.29
CA ASP A 10 -1.26 -14.22 -1.32
C ASP A 10 -1.90 -12.83 -1.56
N VAL A 11 -2.97 -12.84 -2.36
CA VAL A 11 -3.75 -11.65 -2.74
C VAL A 11 -4.31 -10.94 -1.51
N VAL A 12 -4.77 -11.69 -0.49
CA VAL A 12 -5.37 -11.12 0.73
C VAL A 12 -4.31 -10.37 1.55
N SER A 13 -3.13 -10.97 1.71
CA SER A 13 -2.02 -10.31 2.39
C SER A 13 -1.54 -9.07 1.62
N LEU A 14 -1.48 -9.14 0.28
CA LEU A 14 -1.10 -8.00 -0.56
C LEU A 14 -2.11 -6.84 -0.47
N GLN A 15 -3.41 -7.15 -0.49
CA GLN A 15 -4.48 -6.16 -0.27
C GLN A 15 -4.38 -5.53 1.13
N ARG A 16 -4.13 -6.34 2.17
CA ARG A 16 -3.94 -5.82 3.54
C ARG A 16 -2.75 -4.87 3.62
N MET A 17 -1.62 -5.22 2.98
CA MET A 17 -0.46 -4.33 2.90
C MET A 17 -0.79 -3.02 2.18
N ALA A 18 -1.52 -3.09 1.06
CA ALA A 18 -1.98 -1.92 0.32
C ALA A 18 -2.84 -1.01 1.20
N THR A 19 -3.82 -1.56 1.92
CA THR A 19 -4.67 -0.81 2.86
C THR A 19 -3.84 -0.16 3.97
N ASN A 20 -2.90 -0.88 4.56
CA ASN A 20 -2.05 -0.34 5.65
C ASN A 20 -1.15 0.82 5.16
N LEU A 21 -0.59 0.71 3.96
CA LEU A 21 0.20 1.79 3.36
C LEU A 21 -0.65 3.02 3.06
N LYS A 22 -1.84 2.84 2.48
CA LYS A 22 -2.80 3.93 2.22
C LYS A 22 -3.27 4.59 3.53
N GLY A 23 -3.54 3.79 4.56
CA GLY A 23 -3.88 4.29 5.90
C GLY A 23 -2.75 5.11 6.53
N SER A 24 -1.52 4.62 6.44
CA SER A 24 -0.32 5.34 6.90
C SER A 24 -0.12 6.65 6.13
N ALA A 25 -0.40 6.67 4.83
CA ALA A 25 -0.39 7.89 4.02
C ALA A 25 -1.39 8.92 4.54
N GLY A 26 -2.60 8.49 4.90
CA GLY A 26 -3.61 9.37 5.49
C GLY A 26 -3.16 9.98 6.83
N VAL A 27 -2.47 9.21 7.67
CA VAL A 27 -1.89 9.73 8.93
C VAL A 27 -0.84 10.83 8.64
N LEU A 28 0.07 10.58 7.70
CA LEU A 28 1.09 11.57 7.32
C LEU A 28 0.47 12.84 6.69
N ASP A 29 -0.62 12.69 5.93
CA ASP A 29 -1.32 13.82 5.33
C ASP A 29 -1.98 14.72 6.39
N ASN A 30 -2.61 14.10 7.40
CA ASN A 30 -3.15 14.82 8.55
C ASN A 30 -2.06 15.56 9.32
N LYS A 31 -0.90 14.92 9.56
CA LYS A 31 0.24 15.58 10.23
C LYS A 31 0.84 16.71 9.41
N THR A 32 0.87 16.55 8.09
CA THR A 32 1.28 17.63 7.19
C THR A 32 0.32 18.82 7.29
N THR A 33 -0.99 18.55 7.30
CA THR A 33 -2.02 19.59 7.46
C THR A 33 -1.86 20.33 8.80
N GLU A 34 -1.68 19.59 9.90
CA GLU A 34 -1.41 20.16 11.23
C GLU A 34 -0.18 21.08 11.20
N LEU A 35 0.94 20.64 10.61
CA LEU A 35 2.16 21.44 10.50
C LEU A 35 1.97 22.70 9.65
N THR A 36 1.26 22.60 8.51
CA THR A 36 0.96 23.77 7.67
C THR A 36 0.06 24.79 8.34
N SER A 37 -0.77 24.36 9.30
CA SER A 37 -1.64 25.27 10.05
C SER A 37 -0.90 26.07 11.12
N HIS A 38 0.35 25.70 11.42
CA HIS A 38 1.13 26.36 12.46
C HIS A 38 1.66 27.72 12.00
N THR A 39 1.60 28.72 12.88
CA THR A 39 1.97 30.10 12.55
C THR A 39 3.26 30.56 13.23
N PHE A 40 3.90 29.72 14.05
CA PHE A 40 5.10 30.10 14.79
C PHE A 40 6.23 30.51 13.84
N GLY A 41 6.82 31.66 14.14
CA GLY A 41 7.98 32.20 13.48
C GLY A 41 8.63 33.27 14.34
N GLY A 42 9.47 34.11 13.72
CA GLY A 42 10.19 35.18 14.42
C GLY A 42 9.31 36.03 15.35
N PRO A 43 8.15 36.55 14.91
CA PRO A 43 7.27 37.35 15.77
C PRO A 43 6.77 36.62 17.03
N GLN A 44 6.52 35.31 16.94
CA GLN A 44 6.03 34.48 18.03
C GLN A 44 7.12 34.05 19.02
N ALA A 45 8.39 34.06 18.59
CA ALA A 45 9.53 33.75 19.46
C ALA A 45 9.91 34.89 20.42
N GLY A 46 9.42 36.11 20.17
CA GLY A 46 9.75 37.30 20.93
C GLY A 46 11.00 38.02 20.40
N ARG A 47 11.18 39.27 20.85
CA ARG A 47 12.17 40.21 20.29
C ARG A 47 13.58 39.62 20.20
N ASP A 48 14.05 39.05 21.29
CA ASP A 48 15.43 38.57 21.42
C ASP A 48 15.69 37.25 20.66
N TYR A 49 14.63 36.51 20.34
CA TYR A 49 14.71 35.20 19.65
C TYR A 49 14.13 35.21 18.25
N THR A 50 13.92 36.39 17.66
CA THR A 50 13.32 36.53 16.31
C THR A 50 14.05 35.69 15.27
N ALA A 51 15.38 35.72 15.28
CA ALA A 51 16.20 34.94 14.35
C ALA A 51 16.02 33.43 14.54
N ASP A 52 15.88 32.95 15.77
CA ASP A 52 15.68 31.53 16.07
C ASP A 52 14.26 31.08 15.72
N GLY A 53 13.26 31.92 15.96
CA GLY A 53 11.88 31.68 15.50
C GLY A 53 11.79 31.52 13.98
N VAL A 54 12.52 32.33 13.21
CA VAL A 54 12.61 32.19 11.75
C VAL A 54 13.25 30.86 11.34
N LYS A 55 14.34 30.46 12.01
CA LYS A 55 14.99 29.16 11.74
C LYS A 55 14.04 27.99 12.01
N ILE A 56 13.32 28.02 13.13
CA ILE A 56 12.34 26.99 13.49
C ILE A 56 11.23 26.92 12.43
N ASN A 57 10.67 28.06 12.03
CA ASN A 57 9.64 28.10 10.99
C ASN A 57 10.14 27.47 9.68
N HIS A 58 11.37 27.79 9.27
CA HIS A 58 11.98 27.20 8.08
C HIS A 58 12.16 25.68 8.24
N SER A 59 12.65 25.20 9.39
CA SER A 59 12.77 23.78 9.67
C SER A 59 11.42 23.04 9.66
N LEU A 60 10.35 23.66 10.16
CA LEU A 60 8.99 23.12 10.07
C LEU A 60 8.51 23.04 8.60
N GLY A 61 8.86 24.01 7.77
CA GLY A 61 8.62 23.97 6.33
C GLY A 61 9.33 22.80 5.63
N HIS A 62 10.60 22.55 5.96
CA HIS A 62 11.35 21.38 5.46
C HIS A 62 10.73 20.06 5.90
N LEU A 63 10.40 19.95 7.20
CA LEU A 63 9.75 18.76 7.74
C LEU A 63 8.42 18.48 7.03
N THR A 64 7.63 19.53 6.81
CA THR A 64 6.37 19.46 6.06
C THR A 64 6.57 18.92 4.65
N ALA A 65 7.53 19.46 3.90
CA ALA A 65 7.83 18.99 2.56
C ALA A 65 8.30 17.53 2.55
N TRP A 66 9.15 17.15 3.50
CA TRP A 66 9.64 15.78 3.62
C TRP A 66 8.52 14.78 3.93
N LEU A 67 7.64 15.11 4.88
CA LEU A 67 6.47 14.29 5.21
C LEU A 67 5.50 14.16 4.03
N LYS A 68 5.28 15.23 3.25
CA LYS A 68 4.42 15.17 2.06
C LYS A 68 4.99 14.26 0.97
N ASN A 69 6.31 14.33 0.75
CA ASN A 69 6.99 13.44 -0.20
C ASN A 69 6.88 11.98 0.24
N TRP A 70 7.08 11.71 1.53
CA TRP A 70 6.95 10.37 2.09
C TRP A 70 5.52 9.85 1.98
N GLN A 71 4.52 10.66 2.37
CA GLN A 71 3.10 10.39 2.22
C GLN A 71 2.74 10.00 0.78
N THR A 72 3.19 10.79 -0.19
CA THR A 72 2.93 10.55 -1.62
C THR A 72 3.55 9.23 -2.07
N ALA A 73 4.79 8.95 -1.66
CA ALA A 73 5.48 7.72 -2.02
C ALA A 73 4.76 6.48 -1.47
N ILE A 74 4.39 6.48 -0.19
CA ILE A 74 3.71 5.32 0.42
C ILE A 74 2.27 5.14 -0.08
N ALA A 75 1.56 6.22 -0.40
CA ALA A 75 0.26 6.15 -1.07
C ALA A 75 0.40 5.47 -2.44
N LYS A 76 1.39 5.88 -3.24
CA LYS A 76 1.65 5.30 -4.56
C LYS A 76 2.05 3.82 -4.49
N MET A 77 2.85 3.44 -3.49
CA MET A 77 3.17 2.03 -3.25
C MET A 77 1.92 1.24 -2.89
N GLY A 78 1.07 1.75 -2.00
CA GLY A 78 -0.21 1.11 -1.66
C GLY A 78 -1.14 0.96 -2.87
N GLU A 79 -1.21 1.96 -3.75
CA GLU A 79 -1.96 1.90 -5.01
C GLU A 79 -1.44 0.76 -5.91
N THR A 80 -0.12 0.73 -6.12
CA THR A 80 0.54 -0.28 -6.97
C THR A 80 0.32 -1.70 -6.44
N MET A 81 0.37 -1.89 -5.12
CA MET A 81 0.09 -3.19 -4.49
C MET A 81 -1.37 -3.60 -4.66
N SER A 82 -2.31 -2.66 -4.52
CA SER A 82 -3.74 -2.91 -4.76
C SER A 82 -3.98 -3.36 -6.19
N THR A 83 -3.49 -2.59 -7.18
CA THR A 83 -3.63 -2.94 -8.61
C THR A 83 -3.01 -4.30 -8.94
N SER A 84 -1.86 -4.61 -8.34
CA SER A 84 -1.21 -5.91 -8.52
C SER A 84 -2.05 -7.04 -7.94
N ALA A 85 -2.62 -6.86 -6.74
CA ALA A 85 -3.50 -7.83 -6.11
C ALA A 85 -4.76 -8.12 -6.95
N ASP A 86 -5.39 -7.07 -7.48
CA ASP A 86 -6.57 -7.18 -8.34
C ASP A 86 -6.23 -7.92 -9.65
N THR A 87 -5.04 -7.66 -10.20
CA THR A 87 -4.53 -8.36 -11.39
C THR A 87 -4.33 -9.85 -11.12
N TYR A 88 -3.70 -10.20 -9.99
CA TYR A 88 -3.50 -11.60 -9.62
C TYR A 88 -4.83 -12.32 -9.37
N SER A 89 -5.80 -11.68 -8.71
CA SER A 89 -7.14 -12.24 -8.51
C SER A 89 -7.83 -12.53 -9.84
N THR A 90 -7.82 -11.57 -10.77
CA THR A 90 -8.46 -11.70 -12.08
C THR A 90 -7.85 -12.82 -12.91
N VAL A 91 -6.52 -12.96 -12.86
CA VAL A 91 -5.81 -14.05 -13.56
C VAL A 91 -6.15 -15.41 -12.96
N ASP A 92 -6.19 -15.52 -11.63
CA ASP A 92 -6.59 -16.75 -10.94
C ASP A 92 -8.02 -17.15 -11.31
N ASP A 93 -8.98 -16.21 -11.30
CA ASP A 93 -10.37 -16.46 -11.67
C ASP A 93 -10.50 -16.91 -13.13
N SER A 94 -9.82 -16.24 -14.07
CA SER A 94 -9.82 -16.62 -15.49
C SER A 94 -9.23 -18.01 -15.73
N ASN A 95 -8.22 -18.39 -14.95
CA ASN A 95 -7.64 -19.74 -15.05
C ASN A 95 -8.63 -20.79 -14.51
N VAL A 96 -9.30 -20.53 -13.39
CA VAL A 96 -10.35 -21.42 -12.85
C VAL A 96 -11.49 -21.61 -13.87
N GLU A 97 -11.96 -20.54 -14.51
CA GLU A 97 -12.99 -20.63 -15.56
C GLU A 97 -12.54 -21.52 -16.72
N LYS A 98 -11.31 -21.37 -17.21
CA LYS A 98 -10.75 -22.21 -18.29
C LYS A 98 -10.64 -23.69 -17.89
N PHE A 99 -10.26 -23.98 -16.64
CA PHE A 99 -10.20 -25.35 -16.15
C PHE A 99 -11.58 -25.99 -16.02
N ASN A 100 -12.57 -25.24 -15.53
CA ASN A 100 -13.95 -25.70 -15.46
C ASN A 100 -14.54 -25.94 -16.86
N ALA A 101 -14.26 -25.05 -17.82
CA ALA A 101 -14.72 -25.17 -19.21
C ALA A 101 -14.11 -26.36 -19.96
N THR A 102 -12.92 -26.82 -19.56
CA THR A 102 -12.25 -28.00 -20.14
C THR A 102 -12.64 -29.33 -19.46
N GLY A 103 -13.50 -29.29 -18.45
CA GLY A 103 -14.05 -30.50 -17.79
C GLY A 103 -13.10 -31.19 -16.81
N VAL A 104 -12.02 -30.52 -16.37
CA VAL A 104 -11.09 -31.07 -15.38
C VAL A 104 -11.75 -31.02 -14.00
N ASN A 105 -12.22 -32.19 -13.52
CA ASN A 105 -12.76 -32.33 -12.15
C ASN A 105 -11.61 -32.42 -11.14
N LEU A 106 -11.42 -31.37 -10.34
CA LEU A 106 -10.37 -31.30 -9.30
C LEU A 106 -10.79 -31.93 -7.96
N ASN A 107 -11.94 -32.61 -7.89
CA ASN A 107 -12.39 -33.26 -6.65
C ASN A 107 -11.67 -34.61 -6.44
N PRO A 108 -10.92 -34.82 -5.34
CA PRO A 108 -10.08 -36.01 -5.16
C PRO A 108 -10.82 -37.30 -4.73
N THR A 109 -12.16 -37.41 -4.88
CA THR A 109 -12.91 -38.51 -4.23
C THR A 109 -13.86 -39.33 -5.11
N THR A 110 -13.60 -39.52 -6.41
CA THR A 110 -14.36 -40.53 -7.17
C THR A 110 -13.45 -41.64 -7.68
N PRO A 111 -13.42 -42.82 -7.03
CA PRO A 111 -12.78 -44.00 -7.59
C PRO A 111 -13.52 -44.39 -8.86
N ALA A 112 -12.77 -44.73 -9.91
CA ALA A 112 -13.31 -45.26 -11.15
C ALA A 112 -14.14 -46.52 -10.85
N ALA A 113 -15.46 -46.41 -10.95
CA ALA A 113 -16.33 -47.59 -10.95
C ALA A 113 -16.09 -48.35 -12.25
N ALA A 114 -15.58 -49.57 -12.08
CA ALA A 114 -15.23 -50.50 -13.13
C ALA A 114 -16.38 -50.76 -14.10
N ARG A 115 -16.06 -50.76 -15.40
CA ARG A 115 -16.91 -51.33 -16.43
C ARG A 115 -16.87 -52.86 -16.30
N VAL A 116 -18.02 -53.48 -16.05
CA VAL A 116 -18.35 -54.86 -16.43
C VAL A 116 -19.73 -54.81 -17.10
#